data_AF-F6HTG7-F1
#
_entry.id   AF-F6HTG7-F1
#
_cell.length_a   1.000
_cell.length_b   1.000
_cell.length_c   1.000
_cell.angle_alpha   90.00
_cell.angle_beta   90.00
_cell.angle_gamma   90.00
#
_symmetry.space_group_name_H-M   'P 1'
#
loop_
_entity.id
_entity.type
_entity.pdbx_description
1 polymer ?
#
loop_
_entity_poly.entity_id
_entity_poly.type
_entity_poly.pdbx_seq_one_letter_code
_entity_poly.pdbx_strand_id
1 'polypeptide(L)'
;MEIIKKTITSRTGAYLQVDELIEIAKLLGLNSQDDVSAVEEAIARKVVVAGDLQLAFDLCLSLAKKGHGPIWDLCVVIARGPTLENMDINSQKQLLGFALNHCDEESIGERLHAWKDLDTQG
;
A
#
# COMPACT_ATOMS: atom_id res chain seq x y z
N MET A 1 17.18 1.26 -6.67
CA MET A 1 16.14 1.74 -5.73
C MET A 1 16.32 3.21 -5.29
N GLU A 2 17.50 3.63 -4.80
CA GLU A 2 17.70 4.98 -4.24
C GLU A 2 17.36 6.15 -5.19
N ILE A 3 17.66 6.01 -6.49
CA ILE A 3 17.32 7.02 -7.50
C ILE A 3 15.80 7.23 -7.57
N ILE A 4 15.03 6.14 -7.56
CA ILE A 4 13.56 6.19 -7.63
C ILE A 4 12.98 6.89 -6.39
N LYS A 5 13.46 6.54 -5.18
CA LYS A 5 13.04 7.22 -3.95
C LYS A 5 13.32 8.72 -3.99
N LYS A 6 14.50 9.12 -4.48
CA LYS A 6 14.84 10.54 -4.68
C LYS A 6 13.91 11.22 -5.68
N THR A 7 13.57 10.58 -6.78
CA THR A 7 12.62 11.14 -7.77
C THR A 7 11.23 11.36 -7.16
N ILE A 8 10.70 10.37 -6.45
CA ILE A 8 9.39 10.42 -5.78
C ILE A 8 9.33 11.55 -4.73
N THR A 9 10.44 11.80 -4.04
CA THR A 9 10.50 12.79 -2.95
C THR A 9 10.82 14.21 -3.43
N SER A 10 11.64 14.36 -4.47
CA SER A 10 12.13 15.66 -4.95
C SER A 10 11.18 16.38 -5.90
N ARG A 11 10.35 15.64 -6.65
CA ARG A 11 9.42 16.23 -7.62
C ARG A 11 7.98 16.11 -7.11
N THR A 12 7.37 17.25 -6.79
CA THR A 12 5.95 17.32 -6.41
C THR A 12 5.09 16.69 -7.49
N GLY A 13 4.17 15.79 -7.10
CA GLY A 13 3.26 15.11 -8.02
C GLY A 13 3.88 13.95 -8.82
N ALA A 14 5.17 13.64 -8.68
CA ALA A 14 5.78 12.49 -9.37
C ALA A 14 5.13 11.15 -8.98
N TYR A 15 4.62 11.04 -7.74
CA TYR A 15 3.91 9.86 -7.25
C TYR A 15 2.61 9.55 -8.02
N LEU A 16 2.06 10.52 -8.77
CA LEU A 16 0.87 10.32 -9.61
C LEU A 16 1.20 9.57 -10.91
N GLN A 17 2.47 9.55 -11.31
CA GLN A 17 2.93 8.92 -12.56
C GLN A 17 3.49 7.51 -12.28
N VAL A 18 2.65 6.63 -11.73
CA VAL A 18 3.05 5.29 -11.29
C VAL A 18 3.71 4.49 -12.43
N ASP A 19 3.06 4.44 -13.59
CA ASP A 19 3.56 3.68 -14.75
C ASP A 19 4.91 4.21 -15.26
N GLU A 20 5.07 5.54 -15.31
CA GLU A 20 6.32 6.19 -15.75
C GLU A 20 7.45 5.90 -14.76
N LEU A 21 7.18 5.94 -13.45
CA LEU A 21 8.17 5.60 -12.43
C LEU A 21 8.58 4.12 -12.49
N ILE A 22 7.66 3.22 -12.80
CA ILE A 22 7.95 1.79 -13.02
C ILE A 22 8.78 1.61 -14.29
N GLU A 23 8.48 2.33 -15.37
CA GLU A 23 9.27 2.29 -16.60
C GLU A 23 10.70 2.80 -16.37
N ILE A 24 10.86 3.93 -15.68
CA ILE A 24 12.16 4.46 -15.29
C ILE A 24 12.91 3.43 -14.42
N ALA A 25 12.23 2.79 -13.47
CA ALA A 25 12.84 1.76 -12.64
C ALA A 25 13.38 0.59 -13.50
N LYS A 26 12.58 0.11 -14.47
CA LYS A 26 13.00 -0.94 -15.40
C LYS A 26 14.22 -0.54 -16.23
N LEU A 27 14.25 0.69 -16.74
CA LEU A 27 15.40 1.24 -17.46
C LEU A 27 16.67 1.31 -16.59
N LEU A 28 16.51 1.44 -15.27
CA LEU A 28 17.59 1.40 -14.28
C LEU A 28 17.97 -0.03 -13.84
N GLY A 29 17.37 -1.07 -14.43
CA GLY A 29 17.66 -2.48 -14.15
C GLY A 29 16.77 -3.13 -13.09
N LEU A 30 15.75 -2.42 -12.59
CA LEU A 30 14.77 -2.94 -11.61
C LEU A 30 13.63 -3.64 -12.35
N ASN A 31 13.90 -4.86 -12.80
CA ASN A 31 13.03 -5.60 -13.73
C ASN A 31 12.27 -6.77 -13.11
N SER A 32 12.64 -7.18 -11.89
CA SER A 32 11.96 -8.30 -11.22
C SER A 32 10.60 -7.87 -10.69
N GLN A 33 9.71 -8.84 -10.41
CA GLN A 33 8.43 -8.56 -9.77
C GLN A 33 8.60 -7.93 -8.39
N ASP A 34 9.59 -8.37 -7.61
CA ASP A 34 9.91 -7.82 -6.30
C ASP A 34 10.41 -6.38 -6.40
N ASP A 35 11.23 -6.07 -7.41
CA ASP A 35 11.68 -4.70 -7.66
C ASP A 35 10.53 -3.76 -8.00
N VAL A 36 9.62 -4.19 -8.87
CA VAL A 36 8.44 -3.40 -9.25
C VAL A 36 7.54 -3.19 -8.03
N SER A 37 7.35 -4.22 -7.22
CA SER A 37 6.56 -4.15 -5.98
C SER A 37 7.21 -3.21 -4.96
N ALA A 38 8.54 -3.19 -4.86
CA ALA A 38 9.26 -2.25 -4.01
C ALA A 38 9.17 -0.79 -4.50
N VAL A 39 9.10 -0.58 -5.81
CA VAL A 39 8.85 0.75 -6.40
C VAL A 39 7.43 1.23 -6.08
N GLU A 40 6.43 0.39 -6.30
CA GLU A 40 5.03 0.66 -5.95
C GLU A 40 4.87 0.93 -4.45
N GLU A 41 5.56 0.19 -3.58
CA GLU A 41 5.57 0.44 -2.13
C GLU A 41 6.10 1.84 -1.83
N ALA A 42 7.23 2.24 -2.42
CA ALA A 42 7.81 3.56 -2.20
C ALA A 42 6.88 4.68 -2.67
N ILE A 43 6.15 4.45 -3.76
CA ILE A 43 5.12 5.37 -4.24
C ILE A 43 3.96 5.41 -3.24
N ALA A 44 3.41 4.26 -2.84
CA ALA A 44 2.29 4.17 -1.90
C ALA A 44 2.58 4.93 -0.59
N ARG A 45 3.78 4.75 -0.03
CA ARG A 45 4.21 5.48 1.17
C ARG A 45 4.24 7.01 0.95
N LYS A 46 4.63 7.48 -0.23
CA LYS A 46 4.60 8.91 -0.56
C LYS A 46 3.17 9.43 -0.73
N VAL A 47 2.32 8.66 -1.42
CA VAL A 47 0.92 8.98 -1.70
C VAL A 47 0.15 9.19 -0.40
N VAL A 48 0.35 8.31 0.59
CA VAL A 48 -0.27 8.45 1.92
C VAL A 48 0.13 9.74 2.61
N VAL A 49 1.41 10.11 2.56
CA VAL A 49 1.89 11.40 3.12
C VAL A 49 1.30 12.59 2.37
N ALA A 50 1.03 12.45 1.07
CA ALA A 50 0.38 13.48 0.26
C ALA A 50 -1.14 13.59 0.49
N GLY A 51 -1.73 12.66 1.24
CA GLY A 51 -3.16 12.65 1.57
C GLY A 51 -4.08 12.13 0.46
N ASP A 52 -3.53 11.54 -0.61
CA ASP A 52 -4.33 10.94 -1.68
C ASP A 52 -4.71 9.51 -1.29
N LEU A 53 -5.77 9.40 -0.49
CA LEU A 53 -6.21 8.13 0.09
C LEU A 53 -6.71 7.14 -0.97
N GLN A 54 -7.25 7.62 -2.09
CA GLN A 54 -7.77 6.76 -3.16
C GLN A 54 -6.61 6.04 -3.86
N LEU A 55 -5.61 6.78 -4.32
CA LEU A 55 -4.44 6.18 -4.96
C LEU A 55 -3.65 5.30 -3.97
N ALA A 56 -3.57 5.67 -2.69
CA ALA A 56 -2.93 4.86 -1.68
C ALA A 56 -3.63 3.51 -1.49
N PHE A 57 -4.97 3.52 -1.46
CA PHE A 57 -5.77 2.31 -1.38
C PHE A 57 -5.60 1.40 -2.60
N ASP A 58 -5.64 1.96 -3.81
CA ASP A 58 -5.48 1.19 -5.05
C ASP A 58 -4.10 0.51 -5.10
N LEU A 59 -3.04 1.23 -4.70
CA LEU A 59 -1.68 0.68 -4.60
C LEU A 59 -1.56 -0.39 -3.51
N CYS A 60 -2.10 -0.16 -2.31
CA CYS A 60 -2.12 -1.15 -1.23
C CYS A 60 -2.84 -2.44 -1.65
N LEU A 61 -3.98 -2.33 -2.34
CA LEU A 61 -4.74 -3.49 -2.81
C LEU A 61 -3.98 -4.26 -3.88
N SER A 62 -3.34 -3.57 -4.82
CA SER A 62 -2.48 -4.17 -5.84
C SER A 62 -1.31 -4.93 -5.21
N LEU A 63 -0.59 -4.30 -4.27
CA LEU A 63 0.54 -4.90 -3.57
C LEU A 63 0.14 -6.09 -2.69
N ALA A 64 -1.00 -5.99 -2.00
CA ALA A 64 -1.55 -7.09 -1.22
C ALA A 64 -1.88 -8.31 -2.11
N LYS A 65 -2.46 -8.09 -3.29
CA LYS A 65 -2.74 -9.16 -4.28
C LYS A 65 -1.45 -9.80 -4.81
N LYS A 66 -0.35 -9.04 -4.90
CA LYS A 66 0.98 -9.53 -5.29
C LYS A 66 1.72 -10.26 -4.16
N GLY A 67 1.20 -10.23 -2.92
CA GLY A 67 1.86 -10.83 -1.76
C GLY A 67 3.03 -10.01 -1.22
N HIS A 68 3.12 -8.72 -1.53
CA HIS A 68 4.23 -7.86 -1.11
C HIS A 68 4.12 -7.50 0.38
N GLY A 69 4.56 -8.42 1.24
CA GLY A 69 4.44 -8.32 2.70
C GLY A 69 4.81 -6.97 3.33
N PRO A 70 5.90 -6.29 2.94
CA PRO A 70 6.34 -5.04 3.58
C PRO A 70 5.34 -3.88 3.60
N ILE A 71 4.26 -3.92 2.80
CA ILE A 71 3.21 -2.88 2.78
C ILE A 71 2.15 -3.06 3.88
N TRP A 72 2.22 -4.14 4.68
CA TRP A 72 1.16 -4.50 5.62
C TRP A 72 0.76 -3.36 6.55
N ASP A 73 1.72 -2.53 6.96
CA ASP A 73 1.54 -1.41 7.89
C ASP A 73 0.66 -0.34 7.25
N LEU A 74 0.93 -0.03 5.99
CA LEU A 74 0.14 0.90 5.20
C LEU A 74 -1.28 0.37 4.96
N CYS A 75 -1.43 -0.93 4.72
CA CYS A 75 -2.75 -1.56 4.57
C CYS A 75 -3.62 -1.38 5.82
N VAL A 76 -3.05 -1.46 7.03
CA VAL A 76 -3.79 -1.20 8.28
C VAL A 76 -4.22 0.26 8.36
N VAL A 77 -3.31 1.20 8.08
CA VAL A 77 -3.59 2.65 8.12
C VAL A 77 -4.71 3.01 7.16
N ILE A 78 -4.66 2.49 5.93
CA ILE A 78 -5.66 2.77 4.91
C ILE A 78 -7.00 2.11 5.25
N ALA A 79 -7.02 0.85 5.68
CA ALA A 79 -8.27 0.15 5.99
C ALA A 79 -8.97 0.69 7.26
N ARG A 80 -8.23 1.26 8.22
CA ARG A 80 -8.77 1.95 9.40
C ARG A 80 -9.09 3.44 9.14
N GLY A 81 -8.73 3.96 7.96
CA GLY A 81 -8.94 5.35 7.58
C GLY A 81 -10.42 5.69 7.32
N PRO A 82 -10.72 6.96 7.02
CA PRO A 82 -12.08 7.35 6.65
C PRO A 82 -12.55 6.59 5.42
N THR A 83 -13.82 6.18 5.41
CA THR A 83 -14.45 5.50 4.28
C THR A 83 -14.39 6.40 3.05
N LEU A 84 -13.64 5.97 2.04
CA LEU A 84 -13.62 6.65 0.74
C LEU A 84 -14.91 6.30 -0.02
N GLU A 85 -15.38 7.21 -0.87
CA GLU A 85 -16.62 7.01 -1.65
C GLU A 85 -16.59 5.71 -2.49
N ASN A 86 -15.41 5.23 -2.89
CA ASN A 86 -15.24 4.01 -3.69
C ASN A 86 -14.71 2.80 -2.90
N MET A 87 -14.55 2.92 -1.58
CA MET A 87 -13.99 1.84 -0.77
C MET A 87 -15.12 0.93 -0.28
N ASP A 88 -15.26 -0.23 -0.92
CA ASP A 88 -16.20 -1.25 -0.47
C ASP A 88 -15.65 -2.00 0.77
N ILE A 89 -16.57 -2.46 1.62
CA ILE A 89 -16.24 -3.16 2.88
C ILE A 89 -15.42 -4.43 2.62
N ASN A 90 -15.60 -5.13 1.49
CA ASN A 90 -14.84 -6.34 1.19
C ASN A 90 -13.37 -6.02 0.88
N SER A 91 -13.11 -4.93 0.19
CA SER A 91 -11.73 -4.50 -0.06
C SER A 91 -11.03 -4.05 1.22
N GLN A 92 -11.73 -3.41 2.17
CA GLN A 92 -11.19 -3.16 3.53
C GLN A 92 -10.86 -4.47 4.26
N LYS A 93 -11.78 -5.43 4.26
CA LYS A 93 -11.55 -6.76 4.85
C LYS A 93 -10.37 -7.46 4.20
N GLN A 94 -10.18 -7.34 2.89
CA GLN A 94 -9.05 -7.91 2.17
C GLN A 94 -7.72 -7.28 2.61
N LEU A 95 -7.65 -5.95 2.72
CA LEU A 95 -6.44 -5.27 3.19
C LEU A 95 -6.09 -5.66 4.62
N LEU A 96 -7.07 -5.72 5.53
CA LEU A 96 -6.84 -6.14 6.91
C LEU A 96 -6.46 -7.62 7.01
N GLY A 97 -7.11 -8.49 6.25
CA GLY A 97 -6.78 -9.91 6.19
C GLY A 97 -5.35 -10.16 5.68
N PHE A 98 -4.94 -9.44 4.64
CA PHE A 98 -3.55 -9.44 4.19
C PHE A 98 -2.62 -8.99 5.31
N ALA A 99 -2.96 -7.88 5.96
CA ALA A 99 -2.12 -7.32 7.00
C ALA A 99 -1.95 -8.31 8.17
N LEU A 100 -3.00 -9.03 8.57
CA LEU A 100 -2.95 -10.08 9.60
C LEU A 100 -2.00 -11.24 9.24
N ASN A 101 -1.93 -11.63 7.96
CA ASN A 101 -1.02 -12.70 7.52
C ASN A 101 0.46 -12.29 7.52
N HIS A 102 0.75 -11.00 7.52
CA HIS A 102 2.11 -10.44 7.44
C HIS A 102 2.53 -9.66 8.68
N CYS A 103 1.71 -9.67 9.74
CA CYS A 103 2.00 -8.99 10.99
C CYS A 103 3.05 -9.71 11.83
N ASP A 104 3.83 -8.94 12.59
CA ASP A 104 4.60 -9.46 13.71
C ASP A 104 3.69 -9.98 14.82
N GLU A 105 4.17 -10.98 15.57
CA GLU A 105 3.42 -11.62 16.66
C GLU A 105 3.01 -10.65 17.78
N GLU A 106 3.72 -9.53 17.92
CA GLU A 106 3.43 -8.53 18.97
C GLU A 106 2.21 -7.66 18.60
N SER A 107 2.05 -7.35 17.31
CA SER A 107 0.97 -6.50 16.80
C SER A 107 -0.33 -7.26 16.44
N ILE A 108 -0.31 -8.60 16.44
CA ILE A 108 -1.42 -9.43 15.95
C ILE A 108 -2.72 -9.22 16.74
N GLY A 109 -2.64 -9.05 18.06
CA GLY A 109 -3.80 -8.92 18.95
C GLY A 109 -4.65 -7.67 18.70
N GLU A 110 -4.02 -6.49 18.65
CA GLU A 110 -4.70 -5.22 18.39
C GLU A 110 -5.34 -5.20 16.99
N ARG A 111 -4.69 -5.85 16.04
CA ARG A 111 -5.13 -5.88 14.63
C ARG A 111 -6.29 -6.86 14.42
N LEU A 112 -6.30 -7.99 15.12
CA LEU A 112 -7.44 -8.91 15.16
C LEU A 112 -8.68 -8.25 15.74
N HIS A 113 -8.53 -7.40 16.77
CA HIS A 113 -9.65 -6.61 17.31
C HIS A 113 -10.25 -5.68 16.26
N ALA A 114 -9.43 -4.92 15.54
CA ALA A 114 -9.91 -4.02 14.48
C ALA A 114 -10.56 -4.78 13.31
N TRP A 115 -10.03 -5.95 12.94
CA TRP A 115 -10.66 -6.80 11.93
C TRP A 115 -12.02 -7.33 12.40
N LYS A 116 -12.11 -7.80 13.65
CA LYS A 116 -13.35 -8.29 14.24
C LYS A 116 -14.43 -7.22 14.28
N ASP A 117 -14.09 -5.99 14.68
CA ASP A 117 -15.06 -4.89 14.74
C ASP A 117 -15.64 -4.57 13.35
N LEU A 118 -14.80 -4.55 12.32
CA LEU A 118 -15.21 -4.41 10.92
C LEU A 118 -16.03 -5.60 10.41
N ASP A 119 -15.72 -6.83 10.85
CA ASP A 119 -16.50 -8.01 10.48
C ASP A 119 -17.91 -7.98 11.08
N THR A 120 -18.03 -7.56 12.34
CA THR A 120 -19.31 -7.45 13.06
C THR A 120 -20.20 -6.27 12.64
N GLN A 121 -19.68 -5.32 11.87
CA GLN A 121 -20.45 -4.21 11.28
C GLN A 121 -21.09 -4.57 9.92
N GLY A 122 -20.88 -5.80 9.43
CA GLY A 122 -21.49 -6.35 8.21
C GLY A 122 -22.82 -7.03 8.45
#